data_AF-Q1Q7U4-F1
#
_entry.id   AF-Q1Q7U4-F1
#
_cell.length_a   1.000
_cell.length_b   1.000
_cell.length_c   1.000
_cell.angle_alpha   90.00
_cell.angle_beta   90.00
_cell.angle_gamma   90.00
#
_symmetry.space_group_name_H-M   'P 1'
#
loop_
_entity.id
_entity.type
_entity.pdbx_description
1 polymer ?
#
loop_
_entity_poly.entity_id
_entity_poly.type
_entity_poly.pdbx_seq_one_letter_code
_entity_poly.pdbx_strand_id
1 'polypeptide(L)'
;MDTLNIVYLVGAVLIFASIMASTLSARLGVPLLLLFLVVGMLAGEEGILGIEFSQYAIANFVGQAALACILLDGGLRTSVKSFRVGLKPAITLATWGVLATVMILGVFVTWLLDVDWRFGLLLAAIVGSTDAAAVFSLLRNGGVKLNDRVQATLELESGANDPLAILLVTGLIALNVDPAGQTALGFLGLLLQQLSFGLGMGLFFGYFLSRLLPKIHLAEGMYAILIMSAGLAVFSATNLLGGSGFLAVFIAGIMIGNHKVRSTEHVMRVMDSFAWLSQAVLFVVLGLLVTPSNVLEVWPYSVAIAAFMILVARPIAVYTSVLPFKFKNKEIGFISWVGLRGAVPITLAMLPVIAGVDNAFMLFDIAFGVVVLSLVLQGTTIPFMANLFKVRIPNNKGPKEEHEVWVSDRASITLYEFEVKLGAFAIGRHPRDISARISPEGIHVFALVRGQQILAINEETKLKFGDSVWYAMSGDYADQIANVFNDTTLDRRAIDDFYGDWMLSPSVKLKDVPFFTDRMKFESLEDTLNTKNMWEQTVAEYIKDSLKMAPVAGDTVAINEEWLLVIKEVDDQGRLRTIGLKQLEGPAVA
;
A
#
# COMPACT_ATOMS: atom_id res chain seq x y z
N MET A 1 -2.17 -43.48 5.05
CA MET A 1 -1.29 -43.04 3.93
C MET A 1 -2.12 -42.41 2.83
N ASP A 2 -3.22 -43.04 2.41
CA ASP A 2 -4.06 -42.53 1.30
C ASP A 2 -4.71 -41.16 1.59
N THR A 3 -5.20 -40.94 2.81
CA THR A 3 -5.76 -39.62 3.23
C THR A 3 -4.73 -38.49 3.16
N LEU A 4 -3.48 -38.74 3.58
CA LEU A 4 -2.39 -37.78 3.49
C LEU A 4 -2.02 -37.49 2.03
N ASN A 5 -1.97 -38.53 1.18
CA ASN A 5 -1.70 -38.38 -0.25
C ASN A 5 -2.79 -37.55 -0.95
N ILE A 6 -4.06 -37.73 -0.57
CA ILE A 6 -5.18 -36.93 -1.08
C ILE A 6 -5.02 -35.47 -0.67
N VAL A 7 -4.69 -35.19 0.60
CA VAL A 7 -4.44 -33.81 1.06
C VAL A 7 -3.28 -33.17 0.29
N TYR A 8 -2.18 -33.89 0.07
CA TYR A 8 -1.06 -33.39 -0.73
C TYR A 8 -1.45 -33.12 -2.18
N LEU A 9 -2.19 -34.04 -2.81
CA LEU A 9 -2.66 -33.89 -4.19
C LEU A 9 -3.61 -32.71 -4.33
N VAL A 10 -4.61 -32.62 -3.47
CA VAL A 10 -5.59 -31.52 -3.45
C VAL A 10 -4.87 -30.20 -3.22
N GLY A 11 -4.02 -30.10 -2.19
CA GLY A 11 -3.26 -28.89 -1.90
C GLY A 11 -2.39 -28.45 -3.08
N ALA A 12 -1.66 -29.38 -3.70
CA ALA A 12 -0.83 -29.08 -4.86
C ALA A 12 -1.66 -28.62 -6.06
N VAL A 13 -2.79 -29.28 -6.35
CA VAL A 13 -3.69 -28.92 -7.46
C VAL A 13 -4.32 -27.55 -7.21
N LEU A 14 -4.76 -27.23 -5.99
CA LEU A 14 -5.37 -25.94 -5.67
C LEU A 14 -4.37 -24.78 -5.79
N ILE A 15 -3.14 -24.97 -5.33
CA ILE A 15 -2.07 -23.98 -5.49
C ILE A 15 -1.72 -23.83 -6.98
N PHE A 16 -1.57 -24.93 -7.71
CA PHE A 16 -1.31 -24.90 -9.15
C PHE A 16 -2.42 -24.17 -9.92
N ALA A 17 -3.69 -24.52 -9.66
CA ALA A 17 -4.86 -23.89 -10.27
C ALA A 17 -4.93 -22.41 -9.95
N SER A 18 -4.67 -22.02 -8.70
CA SER A 18 -4.57 -20.63 -8.25
C SER A 18 -3.51 -19.85 -9.04
N ILE A 19 -2.30 -20.39 -9.15
CA ILE A 19 -1.21 -19.75 -9.90
C ILE A 19 -1.57 -19.64 -11.39
N MET A 20 -2.14 -20.68 -12.00
CA MET A 20 -2.58 -20.60 -13.40
C MET A 20 -3.69 -19.57 -13.60
N ALA A 21 -4.65 -19.48 -12.67
CA ALA A 21 -5.70 -18.47 -12.69
C ALA A 21 -5.15 -17.03 -12.61
N SER A 22 -3.97 -16.82 -12.03
CA SER A 22 -3.34 -15.49 -12.01
C SER A 22 -3.10 -14.89 -13.40
N THR A 23 -2.85 -15.73 -14.40
CA THR A 23 -2.70 -15.29 -15.80
C THR A 23 -4.01 -14.75 -16.38
N LEU A 24 -5.15 -15.22 -15.86
CA LEU A 24 -6.48 -14.77 -16.23
C LEU A 24 -6.83 -13.44 -15.55
N SER A 25 -6.36 -13.20 -14.32
CA SER A 25 -6.52 -11.91 -13.62
C SER A 25 -6.00 -10.75 -14.46
N ALA A 26 -4.80 -10.89 -15.03
CA ALA A 26 -4.20 -9.87 -15.88
C ALA A 26 -5.02 -9.56 -17.15
N ARG A 27 -5.80 -10.52 -17.65
CA ARG A 27 -6.65 -10.33 -18.83
C ARG A 27 -8.03 -9.77 -18.49
N LEU A 28 -8.62 -10.20 -17.37
CA LEU A 28 -9.96 -9.81 -16.95
C LEU A 28 -10.00 -8.51 -16.11
N GLY A 29 -8.84 -8.03 -15.63
CA GLY A 29 -8.77 -6.86 -14.76
C GLY A 29 -9.37 -7.09 -13.36
N VAL A 30 -9.51 -8.35 -12.95
CA VAL A 30 -10.11 -8.76 -11.67
C VAL A 30 -9.00 -8.96 -10.62
N PRO A 31 -9.23 -8.60 -9.34
CA PRO A 31 -8.27 -8.84 -8.27
C PRO A 31 -7.84 -10.30 -8.15
N LEU A 32 -6.52 -10.54 -8.10
CA LEU A 32 -5.95 -11.88 -8.02
C LEU A 32 -6.42 -12.66 -6.78
N LEU A 33 -6.54 -11.97 -5.64
CA LEU A 33 -7.02 -12.57 -4.40
C LEU A 33 -8.44 -13.15 -4.53
N LEU A 34 -9.29 -12.51 -5.34
CA LEU A 34 -10.64 -13.01 -5.63
C LEU A 34 -10.60 -14.33 -6.41
N LEU A 35 -9.63 -14.51 -7.30
CA LEU A 35 -9.48 -15.78 -8.03
C LEU A 35 -9.08 -16.91 -7.10
N PHE A 36 -8.15 -16.68 -6.17
CA PHE A 36 -7.78 -17.67 -5.16
C PHE A 36 -8.98 -18.08 -4.29
N LEU A 37 -9.79 -17.09 -3.90
CA LEU A 37 -11.02 -17.33 -3.16
C LEU A 37 -12.01 -18.18 -3.95
N VAL A 38 -12.23 -17.86 -5.23
CA VAL A 38 -13.12 -18.62 -6.13
C VAL A 38 -12.60 -20.04 -6.33
N VAL A 39 -11.30 -20.24 -6.50
CA VAL A 39 -10.70 -21.59 -6.58
C VAL A 39 -10.97 -22.38 -5.28
N GLY A 40 -10.86 -21.73 -4.12
CA GLY A 40 -11.23 -22.33 -2.83
C GLY A 40 -12.72 -22.71 -2.76
N MET A 41 -13.62 -21.80 -3.15
CA MET A 41 -15.07 -22.06 -3.14
C MET A 41 -15.47 -23.19 -4.10
N LEU A 42 -14.88 -23.23 -5.30
CA LEU A 42 -15.09 -24.32 -6.26
C LEU A 42 -14.54 -25.66 -5.77
N ALA A 43 -13.59 -25.63 -4.83
CA ALA A 43 -13.07 -26.83 -4.20
C ALA A 43 -13.87 -27.24 -2.96
N GLY A 44 -14.55 -26.29 -2.29
CA GLY A 44 -15.29 -26.51 -1.05
C GLY A 44 -16.52 -27.40 -1.19
N GLU A 45 -17.31 -27.45 -0.12
CA GLU A 45 -18.44 -28.38 0.07
C GLU A 45 -19.47 -28.35 -1.07
N GLU A 46 -19.87 -27.17 -1.53
CA GLU A 46 -20.81 -27.01 -2.64
C GLU A 46 -20.11 -26.82 -4.00
N GLY A 47 -18.79 -26.96 -4.01
CA GLY A 47 -17.96 -26.83 -5.19
C GLY A 47 -17.95 -28.10 -6.05
N ILE A 48 -17.17 -28.05 -7.13
CA ILE A 48 -16.96 -29.17 -8.06
C ILE A 48 -16.29 -30.35 -7.35
N LEU A 49 -15.41 -30.09 -6.38
CA LEU A 49 -14.68 -31.13 -5.65
C LEU A 49 -15.41 -31.63 -4.39
N GLY A 50 -16.39 -30.87 -3.87
CA GLY A 50 -17.19 -31.26 -2.71
C GLY A 50 -16.39 -31.47 -1.43
N ILE A 51 -15.33 -30.69 -1.20
CA ILE A 51 -14.47 -30.86 -0.02
C ILE A 51 -15.15 -30.23 1.19
N GLU A 52 -15.70 -31.06 2.08
CA GLU A 52 -16.19 -30.65 3.39
C GLU A 52 -15.03 -30.21 4.29
N PHE A 53 -14.80 -28.90 4.41
CA PHE A 53 -13.76 -28.33 5.26
C PHE A 53 -14.37 -27.43 6.34
N SER A 54 -14.62 -28.00 7.51
CA SER A 54 -15.26 -27.32 8.65
C SER A 54 -14.32 -27.10 9.84
N GLN A 55 -13.00 -27.19 9.62
CA GLN A 55 -12.00 -27.06 10.68
C GLN A 55 -11.50 -25.61 10.86
N TYR A 56 -12.34 -24.76 11.44
CA TYR A 56 -12.05 -23.35 11.73
C TYR A 56 -10.74 -23.13 12.50
N ALA A 57 -10.37 -24.02 13.42
CA ALA A 57 -9.12 -23.90 14.18
C ALA A 57 -7.87 -24.07 13.30
N ILE A 58 -7.89 -25.03 12.36
CA ILE A 58 -6.80 -25.24 11.41
C ILE A 58 -6.73 -24.08 10.43
N ALA A 59 -7.89 -23.62 9.94
CA ALA A 59 -7.99 -22.46 9.06
C ALA A 59 -7.43 -21.20 9.73
N ASN A 60 -7.76 -20.96 11.00
CA ASN A 60 -7.22 -19.85 11.78
C ASN A 60 -5.71 -19.99 12.02
N PHE A 61 -5.19 -21.18 12.31
CA PHE A 61 -3.75 -21.40 12.45
C PHE A 61 -3.00 -21.07 11.15
N VAL A 62 -3.46 -21.60 10.02
CA VAL A 62 -2.88 -21.30 8.70
C VAL A 62 -3.01 -19.81 8.38
N GLY A 63 -4.16 -19.21 8.69
CA GLY A 63 -4.42 -17.81 8.40
C GLY A 63 -3.55 -16.85 9.20
N GLN A 64 -3.31 -17.12 10.49
CA GLN A 64 -2.39 -16.32 11.30
C GLN A 64 -0.94 -16.43 10.82
N ALA A 65 -0.50 -17.63 10.45
CA ALA A 65 0.84 -17.84 9.91
C ALA A 65 1.03 -17.12 8.55
N ALA A 66 0.03 -17.21 7.67
CA ALA A 66 0.03 -16.51 6.39
C ALA A 66 0.02 -14.99 6.57
N LEU A 67 -0.82 -14.47 7.47
CA LEU A 67 -0.89 -13.03 7.75
C LEU A 67 0.41 -12.50 8.37
N ALA A 68 1.04 -13.24 9.28
CA ALA A 68 2.35 -12.88 9.82
C ALA A 68 3.43 -12.79 8.72
N CYS A 69 3.42 -13.71 7.76
CA CYS A 69 4.30 -13.69 6.58
C CYS A 69 4.02 -12.46 5.69
N ILE A 70 2.75 -12.18 5.40
CA ILE A 70 2.33 -11.05 4.55
C ILE A 70 2.73 -9.70 5.19
N LEU A 71 2.50 -9.55 6.50
CA LEU A 71 2.87 -8.34 7.23
C LEU A 71 4.39 -8.18 7.38
N LEU A 72 5.14 -9.28 7.51
CA LEU A 72 6.59 -9.23 7.49
C LEU A 72 7.10 -8.69 6.14
N ASP A 73 6.60 -9.24 5.02
CA ASP A 73 6.95 -8.77 3.68
C ASP A 73 6.57 -7.30 3.46
N GLY A 74 5.36 -6.91 3.89
CA GLY A 74 4.91 -5.52 3.86
C GLY A 74 5.85 -4.60 4.65
N GLY A 75 6.24 -4.99 5.86
CA GLY A 75 7.19 -4.26 6.70
C GLY A 75 8.55 -4.10 6.03
N LEU A 76 9.09 -5.15 5.41
CA LEU A 76 10.39 -5.11 4.71
C LEU A 76 10.42 -4.10 3.56
N ARG A 77 9.26 -3.77 2.95
CA ARG A 77 9.15 -2.83 1.83
C ARG A 77 8.93 -1.38 2.27
N THR A 78 8.40 -1.18 3.48
CA THR A 78 8.09 0.17 3.97
C THR A 78 9.37 0.93 4.32
N SER A 79 9.60 2.06 3.65
CA SER A 79 10.74 2.94 3.97
C SER A 79 10.52 3.72 5.28
N VAL A 80 11.58 3.98 6.04
CA VAL A 80 11.52 4.80 7.27
C VAL A 80 11.06 6.24 6.98
N LYS A 81 11.36 6.78 5.79
CA LYS A 81 10.91 8.12 5.34
C LYS A 81 9.39 8.14 5.20
N SER A 82 8.84 7.21 4.42
CA SER A 82 7.39 7.04 4.24
C SER A 82 6.71 6.79 5.59
N PHE A 83 7.27 5.88 6.40
CA PHE A 83 6.79 5.59 7.76
C PHE A 83 6.64 6.88 8.58
N ARG A 84 7.68 7.72 8.64
CA ARG A 84 7.66 8.95 9.45
C ARG A 84 6.65 9.99 8.97
N VAL A 85 6.45 10.12 7.66
CA VAL A 85 5.50 11.08 7.08
C VAL A 85 4.05 10.63 7.32
N GLY A 86 3.77 9.33 7.22
CA GLY A 86 2.42 8.77 7.37
C GLY A 86 1.99 8.44 8.80
N LEU A 87 2.92 8.33 9.76
CA LEU A 87 2.67 7.74 11.08
C LEU A 87 1.55 8.42 11.87
N LYS A 88 1.57 9.75 11.98
CA LYS A 88 0.60 10.48 12.81
C LYS A 88 -0.84 10.31 12.29
N PRO A 89 -1.13 10.59 10.99
CA PRO A 89 -2.45 10.30 10.43
C PRO A 89 -2.86 8.83 10.54
N ALA A 90 -1.92 7.91 10.29
CA ALA A 90 -2.18 6.49 10.31
C ALA A 90 -2.57 5.98 11.71
N ILE A 91 -1.90 6.44 12.77
CA ILE A 91 -2.27 6.08 14.15
C ILE A 91 -3.68 6.57 14.47
N THR A 92 -4.06 7.79 14.07
CA THR A 92 -5.41 8.31 14.33
C THR A 92 -6.47 7.51 13.56
N LEU A 93 -6.21 7.17 12.30
CA LEU A 93 -7.09 6.30 11.50
C LEU A 93 -7.21 4.89 12.10
N ALA A 94 -6.08 4.29 12.48
CA ALA A 94 -6.01 2.95 13.04
C ALA A 94 -6.60 2.86 14.46
N THR A 95 -6.77 3.98 15.17
CA THR A 95 -7.37 4.03 16.51
C THR A 95 -8.78 4.59 16.47
N TRP A 96 -8.90 5.91 16.39
CA TRP A 96 -10.19 6.60 16.33
C TRP A 96 -10.99 6.21 15.08
N GLY A 97 -10.35 6.09 13.92
CA GLY A 97 -11.05 5.73 12.68
C GLY A 97 -11.69 4.34 12.75
N VAL A 98 -10.98 3.34 13.28
CA VAL A 98 -11.54 2.00 13.51
C VAL A 98 -12.67 2.06 14.54
N LEU A 99 -12.47 2.69 15.70
CA LEU A 99 -13.51 2.81 16.72
C LEU A 99 -14.77 3.51 16.20
N ALA A 100 -14.62 4.63 15.50
CA ALA A 100 -15.72 5.36 14.87
C ALA A 100 -16.44 4.50 13.84
N THR A 101 -15.69 3.77 13.00
CA THR A 101 -16.28 2.84 12.02
C THR A 101 -17.10 1.77 12.72
N VAL A 102 -16.56 1.14 13.77
CA VAL A 102 -17.24 0.08 14.53
C VAL A 102 -18.48 0.60 15.24
N MET A 103 -18.43 1.78 15.85
CA MET A 103 -19.60 2.36 16.51
C MET A 103 -20.72 2.70 15.51
N ILE A 104 -20.38 3.42 14.44
CA ILE A 104 -21.37 3.86 13.43
C ILE A 104 -21.97 2.64 12.71
N LEU A 105 -21.12 1.72 12.25
CA LEU A 105 -21.56 0.52 11.56
C LEU A 105 -22.30 -0.43 12.50
N GLY A 106 -21.84 -0.59 13.75
CA GLY A 106 -22.46 -1.50 14.71
C GLY A 106 -23.85 -1.06 15.12
N VAL A 107 -24.10 0.24 15.29
CA VAL A 107 -25.47 0.76 15.49
C VAL A 107 -26.36 0.44 14.27
N PHE A 108 -25.85 0.64 13.06
CA PHE A 108 -26.57 0.31 11.84
C PHE A 108 -26.88 -1.19 11.72
N VAL A 109 -25.91 -2.06 11.98
CA VAL A 109 -26.08 -3.52 11.96
C VAL A 109 -27.09 -3.97 13.01
N THR A 110 -27.01 -3.43 14.23
CA THR A 110 -27.94 -3.74 15.32
C THR A 110 -29.38 -3.47 14.89
N TRP A 111 -29.61 -2.31 14.27
CA TRP A 111 -30.91 -1.93 13.74
C TRP A 111 -31.33 -2.78 12.52
N LEU A 112 -30.41 -3.08 11.60
CA LEU A 112 -30.70 -3.79 10.36
C LEU A 112 -31.07 -5.27 10.60
N LEU A 113 -30.38 -5.92 11.55
CA LEU A 113 -30.56 -7.34 11.84
C LEU A 113 -31.53 -7.60 13.00
N ASP A 114 -31.98 -6.55 13.70
CA ASP A 114 -32.81 -6.64 14.92
C ASP A 114 -32.20 -7.58 15.98
N VAL A 115 -30.90 -7.37 16.25
CA VAL A 115 -30.08 -8.18 17.16
C VAL A 115 -29.62 -7.38 18.37
N ASP A 116 -29.05 -8.04 19.38
CA ASP A 116 -28.42 -7.34 20.50
C ASP A 116 -27.24 -6.47 20.01
N TRP A 117 -27.07 -5.29 20.63
CA TRP A 117 -26.05 -4.32 20.27
C TRP A 117 -24.63 -4.89 20.35
N ARG A 118 -24.37 -5.87 21.21
CA ARG A 118 -23.06 -6.55 21.32
C ARG A 118 -22.76 -7.35 20.07
N PHE A 119 -23.77 -8.00 19.49
CA PHE A 119 -23.65 -8.76 18.26
C PHE A 119 -23.44 -7.83 17.06
N GLY A 120 -24.18 -6.72 17.01
CA GLY A 120 -24.01 -5.70 15.96
C GLY A 120 -22.63 -5.03 15.99
N LEU A 121 -22.13 -4.67 17.17
CA LEU A 121 -20.76 -4.16 17.34
C LEU A 121 -19.71 -5.23 17.01
N LEU A 122 -19.94 -6.49 17.36
CA LEU A 122 -19.03 -7.58 17.06
C LEU A 122 -18.89 -7.76 15.54
N LEU A 123 -20.00 -7.80 14.81
CA LEU A 123 -19.95 -7.85 13.34
C LEU A 123 -19.19 -6.64 12.79
N ALA A 124 -19.51 -5.44 13.27
CA ALA A 124 -18.86 -4.21 12.81
C ALA A 124 -17.34 -4.20 13.12
N ALA A 125 -16.91 -4.77 14.25
CA ALA A 125 -15.50 -4.94 14.59
C ALA A 125 -14.79 -5.94 13.66
N ILE A 126 -15.44 -7.06 13.34
CA ILE A 126 -14.92 -8.06 12.40
C ILE A 126 -14.67 -7.43 11.03
N VAL A 127 -15.66 -6.74 10.47
CA VAL A 127 -15.54 -6.11 9.15
C VAL A 127 -14.86 -4.72 9.19
N GLY A 128 -14.45 -4.26 10.37
CA GLY A 128 -13.78 -2.98 10.61
C GLY A 128 -12.31 -2.95 10.20
N SER A 129 -11.67 -4.12 10.02
CA SER A 129 -10.27 -4.23 9.57
C SER A 129 -10.10 -4.05 8.04
N THR A 130 -9.08 -3.30 7.62
CA THR A 130 -8.74 -2.98 6.22
C THR A 130 -7.46 -3.71 5.79
N ASP A 131 -7.39 -4.10 4.51
CA ASP A 131 -6.25 -4.84 3.95
C ASP A 131 -5.50 -4.02 2.90
N ALA A 132 -4.40 -3.40 3.32
CA ALA A 132 -3.52 -2.63 2.45
C ALA A 132 -2.73 -3.52 1.48
N ALA A 133 -2.32 -4.72 1.89
CA ALA A 133 -1.51 -5.59 1.03
C ALA A 133 -2.25 -5.92 -0.27
N ALA A 134 -3.55 -6.18 -0.15
CA ALA A 134 -4.45 -6.34 -1.29
C ALA A 134 -4.54 -5.07 -2.15
N VAL A 135 -4.77 -3.91 -1.55
CA VAL A 135 -4.86 -2.61 -2.23
C VAL A 135 -3.59 -2.30 -3.03
N PHE A 136 -2.41 -2.46 -2.42
CA PHE A 136 -1.15 -2.09 -3.06
C PHE A 136 -0.74 -3.06 -4.15
N SER A 137 -1.04 -4.34 -4.00
CA SER A 137 -0.91 -5.30 -5.10
C SER A 137 -1.73 -4.85 -6.32
N LEU A 138 -2.96 -4.36 -6.09
CA LEU A 138 -3.84 -3.85 -7.17
C LEU A 138 -3.35 -2.53 -7.77
N LEU A 139 -2.91 -1.56 -6.95
CA LEU A 139 -2.34 -0.29 -7.42
C LEU A 139 -1.08 -0.52 -8.25
N ARG A 140 -0.21 -1.44 -7.81
CA ARG A 140 1.02 -1.81 -8.52
C ARG A 140 0.73 -2.46 -9.87
N ASN A 141 -0.17 -3.45 -9.89
CA ASN A 141 -0.58 -4.11 -11.14
C ASN A 141 -1.31 -3.15 -12.09
N GLY A 142 -2.01 -2.14 -11.54
CA GLY A 142 -2.67 -1.09 -12.30
C GLY A 142 -1.76 0.06 -12.75
N GLY A 143 -0.47 0.06 -12.40
CA GLY A 143 0.47 1.13 -12.74
C GLY A 143 0.10 2.50 -12.16
N VAL A 144 -0.52 2.52 -10.99
CA VAL A 144 -0.95 3.74 -10.29
C VAL A 144 0.04 4.08 -9.19
N LYS A 145 0.73 5.22 -9.33
CA LYS A 145 1.58 5.80 -8.30
C LYS A 145 0.81 6.90 -7.56
N LEU A 146 0.72 6.77 -6.25
CA LEU A 146 0.07 7.74 -5.38
C LEU A 146 1.11 8.71 -4.80
N ASN A 147 0.64 9.80 -4.21
CA ASN A 147 1.47 10.64 -3.36
C ASN A 147 1.98 9.84 -2.15
N ASP A 148 3.28 9.96 -1.85
CA ASP A 148 3.96 9.36 -0.70
C ASP A 148 3.18 9.54 0.61
N ARG A 149 2.54 10.70 0.84
CA ARG A 149 1.73 10.93 2.05
C ARG A 149 0.52 10.01 2.10
N VAL A 150 -0.27 9.97 1.02
CA VAL A 150 -1.49 9.15 0.94
C VAL A 150 -1.12 7.67 0.97
N GLN A 151 -0.08 7.28 0.22
CA GLN A 151 0.44 5.92 0.21
C GLN A 151 0.90 5.49 1.61
N ALA A 152 1.77 6.26 2.24
CA ALA A 152 2.28 5.93 3.58
C ALA A 152 1.17 5.88 4.63
N THR A 153 0.21 6.81 4.59
CA THR A 153 -0.92 6.78 5.52
C THR A 153 -1.75 5.51 5.36
N LEU A 154 -2.04 5.07 4.13
CA LEU A 154 -2.81 3.84 3.87
C LEU A 154 -2.05 2.57 4.26
N GLU A 155 -0.74 2.47 3.96
CA GLU A 155 0.10 1.32 4.35
C GLU A 155 0.12 1.15 5.87
N LEU A 156 0.37 2.25 6.59
CA LEU A 156 0.47 2.24 8.04
C LEU A 156 -0.89 2.08 8.73
N GLU A 157 -1.96 2.63 8.14
CA GLU A 157 -3.30 2.46 8.68
C GLU A 157 -3.66 0.98 8.75
N SER A 158 -3.54 0.24 7.64
CA SER A 158 -3.90 -1.18 7.60
C SER A 158 -3.03 -2.01 8.56
N GLY A 159 -1.72 -1.78 8.58
CA GLY A 159 -0.83 -2.49 9.51
C GLY A 159 -1.13 -2.20 10.99
N ALA A 160 -1.53 -0.98 11.33
CA ALA A 160 -1.84 -0.58 12.71
C ALA A 160 -3.29 -0.87 13.14
N ASN A 161 -4.20 -1.03 12.17
CA ASN A 161 -5.61 -1.37 12.36
C ASN A 161 -5.78 -2.79 12.93
N ASP A 162 -5.11 -3.78 12.35
CA ASP A 162 -5.33 -5.20 12.67
C ASP A 162 -5.23 -5.54 14.16
N PRO A 163 -4.21 -5.06 14.92
CA PRO A 163 -4.17 -5.25 16.37
C PRO A 163 -5.41 -4.72 17.09
N LEU A 164 -5.90 -3.54 16.71
CA LEU A 164 -7.08 -2.96 17.33
C LEU A 164 -8.36 -3.72 16.96
N ALA A 165 -8.50 -4.15 15.70
CA ALA A 165 -9.63 -4.95 15.26
C ALA A 165 -9.70 -6.29 15.99
N ILE A 166 -8.58 -7.02 16.09
CA ILE A 166 -8.50 -8.27 16.87
C ILE A 166 -8.91 -8.03 18.32
N LEU A 167 -8.40 -6.96 18.93
CA LEU A 167 -8.72 -6.63 20.30
C LEU A 167 -10.21 -6.30 20.49
N LEU A 168 -10.80 -5.53 19.59
CA LEU A 168 -12.24 -5.25 19.61
C LEU A 168 -13.05 -6.54 19.46
N VAL A 169 -12.70 -7.41 18.51
CA VAL A 169 -13.38 -8.69 18.30
C VAL A 169 -13.27 -9.58 19.54
N THR A 170 -12.06 -9.80 20.05
CA THR A 170 -11.83 -10.65 21.24
C THR A 170 -12.51 -10.09 22.49
N GLY A 171 -12.48 -8.78 22.71
CA GLY A 171 -13.18 -8.15 23.83
C GLY A 171 -14.70 -8.21 23.69
N LEU A 172 -15.24 -8.04 22.48
CA LEU A 172 -16.67 -8.18 22.22
C LEU A 172 -17.14 -9.64 22.32
N ILE A 173 -16.33 -10.61 21.90
CA ILE A 173 -16.58 -12.03 22.17
C ILE A 173 -16.64 -12.27 23.68
N ALA A 174 -15.65 -11.78 24.43
CA ALA A 174 -15.62 -11.94 25.88
C ALA A 174 -16.85 -11.30 26.56
N LEU A 175 -17.31 -10.13 26.08
CA LEU A 175 -18.53 -9.48 26.55
C LEU A 175 -19.82 -10.22 26.18
N ASN A 176 -19.82 -11.00 25.09
CA ASN A 176 -20.96 -11.85 24.72
C ASN A 176 -20.99 -13.14 25.55
N VAL A 177 -19.83 -13.72 25.87
CA VAL A 177 -19.72 -14.99 26.62
C VAL A 177 -19.84 -14.78 28.14
N ASP A 178 -19.17 -13.77 28.70
CA ASP A 178 -19.23 -13.42 30.13
C ASP A 178 -19.37 -11.89 30.32
N PRO A 179 -20.62 -11.38 30.35
CA PRO A 179 -20.89 -9.96 30.50
C PRO A 179 -20.50 -9.36 31.85
N ALA A 180 -20.39 -10.17 32.91
CA ALA A 180 -20.23 -9.71 34.29
C ALA A 180 -18.75 -9.51 34.67
N GLY A 181 -17.82 -10.19 34.00
CA GLY A 181 -16.39 -10.16 34.28
C GLY A 181 -15.61 -9.00 33.64
N GLN A 182 -16.21 -8.24 32.72
CA GLN A 182 -15.49 -7.31 31.86
C GLN A 182 -15.75 -5.83 32.22
N THR A 183 -14.68 -5.07 32.42
CA THR A 183 -14.73 -3.61 32.64
C THR A 183 -14.06 -2.87 31.49
N ALA A 184 -14.57 -1.67 31.16
CA ALA A 184 -13.96 -0.81 30.14
C ALA A 184 -12.49 -0.46 30.45
N LEU A 185 -12.15 -0.35 31.74
CA LEU A 185 -10.77 -0.17 32.21
C LEU A 185 -9.89 -1.38 31.96
N GLY A 186 -10.42 -2.60 32.14
CA GLY A 186 -9.71 -3.83 31.79
C GLY A 186 -9.41 -3.92 30.29
N PHE A 187 -10.39 -3.56 29.46
CA PHE A 187 -10.23 -3.53 28.01
C PHE A 187 -9.17 -2.52 27.54
N LEU A 188 -9.17 -1.30 28.10
CA LEU A 188 -8.13 -0.31 27.85
C LEU A 188 -6.75 -0.77 28.31
N GLY A 189 -6.68 -1.45 29.46
CA GLY A 189 -5.44 -2.06 29.97
C GLY A 189 -4.87 -3.11 29.01
N LEU A 190 -5.73 -4.00 28.50
CA LEU A 190 -5.35 -5.01 27.51
C LEU A 190 -4.87 -4.38 26.20
N LEU A 191 -5.51 -3.29 25.76
CA LEU A 191 -5.11 -2.56 24.56
C LEU A 191 -3.73 -1.94 24.71
N LEU A 192 -3.51 -1.24 25.82
CA LEU A 192 -2.22 -0.65 26.11
C LEU A 192 -1.14 -1.73 26.24
N GLN A 193 -1.45 -2.88 26.84
CA GLN A 193 -0.54 -4.01 26.92
C GLN A 193 -0.19 -4.53 25.52
N GLN A 194 -1.19 -4.87 24.70
CA GLN A 194 -0.96 -5.43 23.36
C GLN A 194 -0.14 -4.52 22.47
N LEU A 195 -0.47 -3.22 22.44
CA LEU A 195 0.26 -2.23 21.64
C LEU A 195 1.67 -1.98 22.18
N SER A 196 1.83 -1.84 23.50
CA SER A 196 3.13 -1.53 24.11
C SER A 196 4.11 -2.70 23.97
N PHE A 197 3.67 -3.92 24.28
CA PHE A 197 4.50 -5.11 24.11
C PHE A 197 4.74 -5.42 22.63
N GLY A 198 3.73 -5.25 21.76
CA GLY A 198 3.90 -5.41 20.31
C GLY A 198 4.95 -4.46 19.74
N LEU A 199 4.83 -3.16 20.04
CA LEU A 199 5.79 -2.15 19.60
C LEU A 199 7.18 -2.38 20.22
N GLY A 200 7.26 -2.64 21.52
CA GLY A 200 8.51 -2.86 22.23
C GLY A 200 9.28 -4.08 21.72
N MET A 201 8.59 -5.21 21.52
CA MET A 201 9.18 -6.43 20.98
C MET A 201 9.58 -6.26 19.53
N GLY A 202 8.74 -5.64 18.70
CA GLY A 202 9.07 -5.35 17.30
C GLY A 202 10.32 -4.47 17.16
N LEU A 203 10.44 -3.42 17.97
CA LEU A 203 11.62 -2.55 17.99
C LEU A 203 12.87 -3.28 18.50
N PHE A 204 12.74 -4.05 19.58
CA PHE A 204 13.85 -4.78 20.17
C PHE A 204 14.40 -5.84 19.21
N PHE A 205 13.54 -6.71 18.70
CA PHE A 205 13.95 -7.77 17.79
C PHE A 205 14.30 -7.23 16.40
N GLY A 206 13.58 -6.23 15.88
CA GLY A 206 13.94 -5.57 14.63
C GLY A 206 15.34 -4.93 14.69
N TYR A 207 15.68 -4.26 15.80
CA TYR A 207 17.03 -3.74 16.03
C TYR A 207 18.07 -4.86 16.11
N PHE A 208 17.78 -5.92 16.87
CA PHE A 208 18.69 -7.04 17.04
C PHE A 208 18.96 -7.77 15.71
N LEU A 209 17.91 -8.12 14.95
CA LEU A 209 18.00 -8.80 13.67
C LEU A 209 18.71 -7.93 12.62
N SER A 210 18.38 -6.64 12.52
CA SER A 210 19.04 -5.73 11.55
C SER A 210 20.55 -5.58 11.79
N ARG A 211 21.02 -5.79 13.03
CA ARG A 211 22.45 -5.80 13.37
C ARG A 211 23.12 -7.17 13.25
N LEU A 212 22.34 -8.24 13.40
CA LEU A 212 22.81 -9.61 13.31
C LEU A 212 22.95 -10.06 11.85
N LEU A 213 21.94 -9.81 11.02
CA LEU A 213 21.87 -10.27 9.62
C LEU A 213 23.11 -9.91 8.78
N PRO A 214 23.67 -8.68 8.84
CA PRO A 214 24.87 -8.33 8.06
C PRO A 214 26.14 -9.07 8.51
N LYS A 215 26.15 -9.66 9.71
CA LYS A 215 27.31 -10.37 10.26
C LYS A 215 27.30 -11.86 9.90
N ILE A 216 26.15 -12.40 9.52
CA ILE A 216 26.00 -13.81 9.16
C ILE A 216 26.30 -13.95 7.67
N HIS A 217 27.14 -14.90 7.31
CA HIS A 217 27.40 -15.29 5.92
C HIS A 217 26.58 -16.53 5.60
N LEU A 218 25.59 -16.37 4.73
CA LEU A 218 24.69 -17.45 4.28
C LEU A 218 24.64 -17.50 2.76
N ALA A 219 24.19 -18.62 2.22
CA ALA A 219 23.77 -18.65 0.82
C ALA A 219 22.59 -17.68 0.61
N GLU A 220 22.50 -17.04 -0.56
CA GLU A 220 21.56 -15.94 -0.82
C GLU A 220 20.10 -16.28 -0.48
N GLY A 221 19.64 -17.48 -0.84
CA GLY A 221 18.28 -17.94 -0.53
C GLY A 221 18.02 -18.23 0.96
N MET A 222 19.05 -18.51 1.75
CA MET A 222 18.91 -18.80 3.18
C MET A 222 18.65 -17.55 4.01
N TYR A 223 19.04 -16.36 3.55
CA TYR A 223 18.70 -15.10 4.23
C TYR A 223 17.20 -14.89 4.30
N ALA A 224 16.49 -15.18 3.20
CA ALA A 224 15.05 -15.08 3.14
C ALA A 224 14.38 -16.03 4.14
N ILE A 225 14.81 -17.30 4.16
CA ILE A 225 14.30 -18.31 5.10
C ILE A 225 14.59 -17.89 6.55
N LEU A 226 15.77 -17.34 6.83
CA LEU A 226 16.14 -16.84 8.16
C LEU A 226 15.23 -15.69 8.60
N ILE A 227 14.98 -14.71 7.72
CA ILE A 227 14.10 -13.58 8.01
C ILE A 227 12.67 -14.06 8.26
N MET A 228 12.17 -15.00 7.46
CA MET A 228 10.85 -15.61 7.64
C MET A 228 10.74 -16.31 9.00
N SER A 229 11.70 -17.18 9.30
CA SER A 229 11.72 -17.91 10.57
C SER A 229 11.82 -16.97 11.76
N ALA A 230 12.64 -15.92 11.66
CA ALA A 230 12.81 -14.97 12.75
C ALA A 230 11.58 -14.07 12.91
N GLY A 231 10.91 -13.69 11.82
CA GLY A 231 9.64 -12.97 11.86
C GLY A 231 8.52 -13.77 12.52
N LEU A 232 8.37 -15.06 12.17
CA LEU A 232 7.43 -15.96 12.85
C LEU A 232 7.77 -16.16 14.34
N ALA A 233 9.07 -16.22 14.68
CA ALA A 233 9.51 -16.27 16.07
C ALA A 233 9.13 -14.99 16.84
N VAL A 234 9.35 -13.80 16.25
CA VAL A 234 8.95 -12.51 16.84
C VAL A 234 7.44 -12.44 17.00
N PHE A 235 6.67 -12.84 15.99
CA PHE A 235 5.21 -12.91 16.04
C PHE A 235 4.74 -13.78 17.20
N SER A 236 5.21 -15.03 17.27
CA SER A 236 4.79 -16.00 18.28
C SER A 236 5.25 -15.62 19.68
N ALA A 237 6.51 -15.21 19.85
CA ALA A 237 7.04 -14.82 21.16
C ALA A 237 6.30 -13.60 21.73
N THR A 238 5.96 -12.64 20.87
CA THR A 238 5.19 -11.46 21.27
C THR A 238 3.78 -11.83 21.72
N ASN A 239 3.08 -12.71 20.98
CA ASN A 239 1.75 -13.18 21.37
C ASN A 239 1.78 -13.91 22.72
N LEU A 240 2.81 -14.72 22.99
CA LEU A 240 2.97 -15.41 24.28
C LEU A 240 3.18 -14.44 25.46
N LEU A 241 3.75 -13.26 25.22
CA LEU A 241 3.91 -12.21 26.23
C LEU A 241 2.68 -11.29 26.36
N GLY A 242 1.60 -11.58 25.63
CA GLY A 242 0.39 -10.76 25.59
C GLY A 242 0.52 -9.47 24.77
N GLY A 243 1.53 -9.38 23.91
CA GLY A 243 1.68 -8.32 22.90
C GLY A 243 0.99 -8.68 21.59
N SER A 244 0.75 -7.70 20.72
CA SER A 244 0.32 -7.97 19.34
C SER A 244 1.50 -8.44 18.49
N GLY A 245 1.54 -9.74 18.16
CA GLY A 245 2.53 -10.32 17.27
C GLY A 245 2.50 -9.74 15.86
N PHE A 246 1.33 -9.36 15.35
CA PHE A 246 1.18 -8.71 14.04
C PHE A 246 1.87 -7.35 14.00
N LEU A 247 1.70 -6.53 15.04
CA LEU A 247 2.42 -5.26 15.16
C LEU A 247 3.93 -5.49 15.29
N ALA A 248 4.35 -6.45 16.11
CA ALA A 248 5.77 -6.73 16.33
C ALA A 248 6.48 -7.19 15.05
N VAL A 249 5.88 -8.10 14.28
CA VAL A 249 6.48 -8.63 13.05
C VAL A 249 6.54 -7.55 11.96
N PHE A 250 5.52 -6.69 11.85
CA PHE A 250 5.52 -5.56 10.92
C PHE A 250 6.64 -4.57 11.25
N ILE A 251 6.75 -4.13 12.51
CA ILE A 251 7.81 -3.20 12.95
C ILE A 251 9.20 -3.83 12.78
N ALA A 252 9.36 -5.12 13.10
CA ALA A 252 10.61 -5.83 12.86
C ALA A 252 10.97 -5.86 11.37
N GLY A 253 9.99 -6.11 10.49
CA GLY A 253 10.14 -6.03 9.04
C GLY A 253 10.65 -4.66 8.58
N ILE A 254 10.05 -3.56 9.06
CA ILE A 254 10.49 -2.19 8.74
C ILE A 254 11.96 -1.99 9.10
N MET A 255 12.37 -2.41 10.30
CA MET A 255 13.74 -2.22 10.75
C MET A 255 14.76 -3.02 9.92
N ILE A 256 14.41 -4.24 9.54
CA ILE A 256 15.24 -5.12 8.71
C ILE A 256 15.35 -4.57 7.29
N GLY A 257 14.22 -4.25 6.65
CA GLY A 257 14.17 -3.81 5.25
C GLY A 257 14.91 -2.51 4.99
N ASN A 258 15.02 -1.64 5.99
CA ASN A 258 15.75 -0.37 5.88
C ASN A 258 17.27 -0.47 6.13
N HIS A 259 17.80 -1.67 6.44
CA HIS A 259 19.23 -1.92 6.49
C HIS A 259 19.67 -2.63 5.20
N LYS A 260 20.22 -1.89 4.24
CA LYS A 260 20.73 -2.48 2.98
C LYS A 260 21.88 -3.44 3.25
N VAL A 261 21.74 -4.69 2.78
CA VAL A 261 22.78 -5.75 2.80
C VAL A 261 22.98 -6.31 1.39
N ARG A 262 24.13 -6.93 1.12
CA ARG A 262 24.52 -7.52 -0.17
C ARG A 262 23.46 -8.40 -0.86
N SER A 263 22.61 -9.10 -0.09
CA SER A 263 21.56 -9.98 -0.62
C SER A 263 20.15 -9.38 -0.59
N THR A 264 19.98 -8.06 -0.38
CA THR A 264 18.66 -7.45 -0.19
C THR A 264 17.71 -7.74 -1.36
N GLU A 265 18.14 -7.52 -2.61
CA GLU A 265 17.27 -7.76 -3.78
C GLU A 265 16.84 -9.24 -3.90
N HIS A 266 17.78 -10.18 -3.69
CA HIS A 266 17.50 -11.61 -3.70
C HIS A 266 16.53 -12.00 -2.57
N VAL A 267 16.75 -11.47 -1.37
CA VAL A 267 15.86 -11.68 -0.23
C VAL A 267 14.46 -11.15 -0.52
N MET A 268 14.33 -9.94 -1.06
CA MET A 268 13.03 -9.34 -1.38
C MET A 268 12.27 -10.17 -2.41
N ARG A 269 12.93 -10.71 -3.43
CA ARG A 269 12.29 -11.59 -4.43
C ARG A 269 11.81 -12.92 -3.86
N VAL A 270 12.57 -13.52 -2.94
CA VAL A 270 12.13 -14.74 -2.26
C VAL A 270 11.01 -14.45 -1.24
N MET A 271 11.08 -13.31 -0.53
CA MET A 271 10.00 -12.85 0.34
C MET A 271 8.72 -12.57 -0.45
N ASP A 272 8.81 -11.96 -1.63
CA ASP A 272 7.67 -11.81 -2.55
C ASP A 272 7.02 -13.17 -2.84
N SER A 273 7.84 -14.20 -3.10
CA SER A 273 7.34 -15.55 -3.38
C SER A 273 6.61 -16.15 -2.17
N PHE A 274 7.14 -15.96 -0.95
CA PHE A 274 6.46 -16.41 0.26
C PHE A 274 5.17 -15.64 0.53
N ALA A 275 5.17 -14.31 0.36
CA ALA A 275 3.97 -13.49 0.53
C ALA A 275 2.86 -13.90 -0.45
N TRP A 276 3.19 -14.11 -1.72
CA TRP A 276 2.25 -14.62 -2.73
C TRP A 276 1.70 -16.00 -2.38
N LEU A 277 2.57 -16.92 -1.93
CA LEU A 277 2.15 -18.25 -1.51
C LEU A 277 1.23 -18.16 -0.28
N SER A 278 1.58 -17.35 0.72
CA SER A 278 0.76 -17.12 1.91
C SER A 278 -0.60 -16.53 1.57
N GLN A 279 -0.67 -15.57 0.64
CA GLN A 279 -1.94 -15.03 0.15
C GLN A 279 -2.78 -16.12 -0.56
N ALA A 280 -2.17 -16.90 -1.46
CA ALA A 280 -2.87 -17.97 -2.15
C ALA A 280 -3.42 -19.01 -1.18
N VAL A 281 -2.59 -19.52 -0.27
CA VAL A 281 -2.99 -20.49 0.75
C VAL A 281 -4.10 -19.93 1.63
N LEU A 282 -3.95 -18.69 2.12
CA LEU A 282 -4.94 -18.03 2.96
C LEU A 282 -6.30 -17.93 2.25
N PHE A 283 -6.35 -17.34 1.05
CA PHE A 283 -7.62 -17.15 0.34
C PHE A 283 -8.24 -18.47 -0.14
N VAL A 284 -7.45 -19.47 -0.51
CA VAL A 284 -7.97 -20.81 -0.84
C VAL A 284 -8.58 -21.47 0.38
N VAL A 285 -7.90 -21.44 1.53
CA VAL A 285 -8.41 -22.02 2.79
C VAL A 285 -9.68 -21.29 3.25
N LEU A 286 -9.73 -19.97 3.12
CA LEU A 286 -10.94 -19.20 3.41
C LEU A 286 -12.09 -19.54 2.45
N GLY A 287 -11.80 -19.77 1.17
CA GLY A 287 -12.79 -20.20 0.18
C GLY A 287 -13.28 -21.64 0.41
N LEU A 288 -12.44 -22.53 0.95
CA LEU A 288 -12.83 -23.89 1.33
C LEU A 288 -13.79 -23.90 2.53
N LEU A 289 -13.67 -22.92 3.43
CA LEU A 289 -14.41 -22.85 4.69
C LEU A 289 -15.85 -22.32 4.54
N VAL A 290 -16.14 -21.66 3.41
CA VAL A 290 -17.44 -21.04 3.19
C VAL A 290 -18.38 -21.98 2.45
N THR A 291 -19.66 -21.93 2.83
CA THR A 291 -20.76 -22.57 2.10
C THR A 291 -21.49 -21.50 1.27
N PRO A 292 -21.36 -21.50 -0.07
CA PRO A 292 -21.95 -20.46 -0.93
C PRO A 292 -23.45 -20.22 -0.74
N SER A 293 -24.25 -21.27 -0.53
CA SER A 293 -25.69 -21.16 -0.28
C SER A 293 -26.01 -20.33 0.96
N ASN A 294 -25.33 -20.57 2.09
CA ASN A 294 -25.52 -19.79 3.32
C ASN A 294 -25.20 -18.30 3.10
N VAL A 295 -24.14 -18.00 2.35
CA VAL A 295 -23.79 -16.60 2.01
C VAL A 295 -24.86 -15.97 1.11
N LEU A 296 -25.45 -16.74 0.20
CA LEU A 296 -26.54 -16.25 -0.66
C LEU A 296 -27.82 -15.94 0.14
N GLU A 297 -28.10 -16.69 1.20
CA GLU A 297 -29.22 -16.41 2.11
C GLU A 297 -29.06 -15.08 2.84
N VAL A 298 -27.85 -14.79 3.34
CA VAL A 298 -27.55 -13.53 4.04
C VAL A 298 -27.11 -12.39 3.12
N TRP A 299 -27.06 -12.62 1.81
CA TRP A 299 -26.55 -11.68 0.82
C TRP A 299 -27.18 -10.28 0.88
N PRO A 300 -28.51 -10.11 1.07
CA PRO A 300 -29.11 -8.78 1.20
C PRO A 300 -28.53 -7.98 2.36
N TYR A 301 -28.24 -8.65 3.49
CA TYR A 301 -27.62 -8.03 4.65
C TYR A 301 -26.17 -7.66 4.37
N SER A 302 -25.39 -8.55 3.76
CA SER A 302 -24.01 -8.26 3.36
C SER A 302 -23.93 -7.04 2.42
N VAL A 303 -24.83 -6.93 1.45
CA VAL A 303 -24.91 -5.79 0.54
C VAL A 303 -25.23 -4.50 1.28
N ALA A 304 -26.25 -4.51 2.16
CA ALA A 304 -26.62 -3.33 2.93
C ALA A 304 -25.50 -2.86 3.86
N ILE A 305 -24.84 -3.80 4.56
CA ILE A 305 -23.72 -3.52 5.48
C ILE A 305 -22.51 -3.01 4.71
N ALA A 306 -22.14 -3.63 3.59
CA ALA A 306 -21.02 -3.18 2.76
C ALA A 306 -21.30 -1.78 2.18
N ALA A 307 -22.49 -1.55 1.64
CA ALA A 307 -22.87 -0.25 1.09
C ALA A 307 -22.83 0.86 2.15
N PHE A 308 -23.42 0.63 3.32
CA PHE A 308 -23.41 1.59 4.42
C PHE A 308 -21.99 1.84 4.94
N MET A 309 -21.18 0.79 5.08
CA MET A 309 -19.79 0.93 5.49
C MET A 309 -18.99 1.79 4.51
N ILE A 310 -19.08 1.50 3.20
CA ILE A 310 -18.30 2.17 2.16
C ILE A 310 -18.76 3.63 1.96
N LEU A 311 -20.06 3.88 1.97
CA LEU A 311 -20.62 5.19 1.62
C LEU A 311 -20.82 6.12 2.82
N VAL A 312 -20.93 5.57 4.04
CA VAL A 312 -21.28 6.36 5.24
C VAL A 312 -20.24 6.19 6.34
N ALA A 313 -20.10 4.98 6.90
CA ALA A 313 -19.29 4.78 8.10
C ALA A 313 -17.82 5.15 7.88
N ARG A 314 -17.24 4.68 6.77
CA ARG A 314 -15.83 4.90 6.43
C ARG A 314 -15.53 6.37 6.09
N PRO A 315 -16.30 7.07 5.23
CA PRO A 315 -16.11 8.51 5.01
C PRO A 315 -16.17 9.36 6.29
N ILE A 316 -17.13 9.08 7.18
CA ILE A 316 -17.25 9.81 8.45
C ILE A 316 -16.03 9.52 9.36
N ALA A 317 -15.65 8.25 9.49
CA ALA A 317 -14.50 7.85 10.29
C ALA A 317 -13.19 8.45 9.77
N VAL A 318 -12.96 8.42 8.46
CA VAL A 318 -11.76 8.99 7.84
C VAL A 318 -11.75 10.52 7.99
N TYR A 319 -12.85 11.20 7.66
CA TYR A 319 -12.95 12.67 7.75
C TYR A 319 -12.64 13.16 9.17
N THR A 320 -13.25 12.54 10.18
CA THR A 320 -13.02 12.90 11.59
C THR A 320 -11.60 12.58 12.06
N SER A 321 -11.00 11.50 11.55
CA SER A 321 -9.63 11.09 11.89
C SER A 321 -8.56 12.02 11.28
N VAL A 322 -8.78 12.49 10.06
CA VAL A 322 -7.77 13.28 9.32
C VAL A 322 -7.96 14.80 9.44
N LEU A 323 -9.04 15.24 10.09
CA LEU A 323 -9.34 16.65 10.36
C LEU A 323 -8.14 17.46 10.91
N PRO A 324 -7.35 16.98 11.89
CA PRO A 324 -6.22 17.76 12.42
C PRO A 324 -5.03 17.86 11.45
N PHE A 325 -4.98 17.01 10.42
CA PHE A 325 -3.85 16.90 9.50
C PHE A 325 -4.05 17.64 8.17
N LYS A 326 -5.16 18.38 7.97
CA LYS A 326 -5.40 19.22 6.77
C LYS A 326 -5.20 18.50 5.42
N PHE A 327 -5.64 17.26 5.31
CA PHE A 327 -5.72 16.58 4.00
C PHE A 327 -6.68 17.34 3.07
N LYS A 328 -6.41 17.32 1.77
CA LYS A 328 -7.32 17.89 0.77
C LYS A 328 -8.57 17.01 0.68
N ASN A 329 -9.75 17.59 0.43
CA ASN A 329 -11.01 16.83 0.30
C ASN A 329 -10.93 15.66 -0.70
N LYS A 330 -10.14 15.83 -1.76
CA LYS A 330 -9.87 14.78 -2.75
C LYS A 330 -9.06 13.62 -2.18
N GLU A 331 -8.04 13.91 -1.36
CA GLU A 331 -7.24 12.90 -0.66
C GLU A 331 -8.11 12.18 0.39
N ILE A 332 -8.93 12.92 1.15
CA ILE A 332 -9.88 12.36 2.11
C ILE A 332 -10.87 11.42 1.43
N GLY A 333 -11.45 11.84 0.30
CA GLY A 333 -12.37 11.01 -0.48
C GLY A 333 -11.73 9.72 -0.97
N PHE A 334 -10.49 9.80 -1.47
CA PHE A 334 -9.75 8.61 -1.89
C PHE A 334 -9.40 7.69 -0.72
N ILE A 335 -8.88 8.21 0.40
CA ILE A 335 -8.56 7.42 1.60
C ILE A 335 -9.83 6.73 2.15
N SER A 336 -10.97 7.42 2.08
CA SER A 336 -12.28 6.86 2.44
C SER A 336 -12.68 5.70 1.52
N TRP A 337 -12.42 5.82 0.22
CA TRP A 337 -12.75 4.78 -0.76
C TRP A 337 -11.85 3.54 -0.66
N VAL A 338 -10.57 3.72 -0.37
CA VAL A 338 -9.54 2.66 -0.43
C VAL A 338 -9.56 1.70 0.78
N GLY A 339 -10.57 1.80 1.65
CA GLY A 339 -10.81 0.88 2.77
C GLY A 339 -11.30 -0.51 2.33
N LEU A 340 -10.52 -1.20 1.49
CA LEU A 340 -10.79 -2.54 1.01
C LEU A 340 -10.67 -3.55 2.16
N ARG A 341 -11.63 -4.47 2.23
CA ARG A 341 -11.71 -5.58 3.17
C ARG A 341 -11.13 -6.81 2.50
N GLY A 342 -10.10 -7.38 3.11
CA GLY A 342 -9.39 -8.53 2.57
C GLY A 342 -9.49 -9.73 3.49
N ALA A 343 -8.38 -10.42 3.71
CA ALA A 343 -8.39 -11.68 4.44
C ALA A 343 -8.63 -11.52 5.95
N VAL A 344 -8.18 -10.41 6.53
CA VAL A 344 -8.22 -10.21 7.99
C VAL A 344 -9.64 -10.30 8.56
N PRO A 345 -10.65 -9.59 8.04
CA PRO A 345 -12.04 -9.74 8.51
C PRO A 345 -12.55 -11.19 8.51
N ILE A 346 -12.27 -11.99 7.48
CA ILE A 346 -12.70 -13.39 7.43
C ILE A 346 -11.99 -14.19 8.53
N THR A 347 -10.69 -13.95 8.74
CA THR A 347 -9.96 -14.61 9.84
C THR A 347 -10.50 -14.23 11.22
N LEU A 348 -10.89 -12.98 11.42
CA LEU A 348 -11.54 -12.54 12.66
C LEU A 348 -12.93 -13.14 12.84
N ALA A 349 -13.66 -13.34 11.75
CA ALA A 349 -14.98 -13.96 11.78
C ALA A 349 -14.96 -15.44 12.20
N MET A 350 -13.81 -16.11 12.10
CA MET A 350 -13.63 -17.46 12.65
C MET A 350 -13.56 -17.46 14.18
N LEU A 351 -13.15 -16.37 14.82
CA LEU A 351 -12.97 -16.32 16.28
C LEU A 351 -14.29 -16.52 17.06
N PRO A 352 -15.41 -15.84 16.71
CA PRO A 352 -16.71 -16.12 17.33
C PRO A 352 -17.17 -17.57 17.14
N VAL A 353 -16.89 -18.17 15.98
CA VAL A 353 -17.26 -19.57 15.68
C VAL A 353 -16.48 -20.53 16.59
N ILE A 354 -15.17 -20.32 16.72
CA ILE A 354 -14.30 -21.12 17.60
C ILE A 354 -14.67 -20.92 19.08
N ALA A 355 -15.06 -19.71 19.47
CA ALA A 355 -15.46 -19.37 20.82
C ALA A 355 -16.87 -19.86 21.19
N GLY A 356 -17.64 -20.37 20.22
CA GLY A 356 -19.00 -20.86 20.44
C GLY A 356 -20.01 -19.75 20.73
N VAL A 357 -19.84 -18.57 20.13
CA VAL A 357 -20.82 -17.47 20.24
C VAL A 357 -22.11 -17.85 19.51
N ASP A 358 -23.26 -17.52 20.08
CA ASP A 358 -24.55 -17.75 19.44
C ASP A 358 -24.63 -17.05 18.08
N ASN A 359 -25.22 -17.70 17.07
CA ASN A 359 -25.30 -17.22 15.69
C ASN A 359 -23.95 -16.83 15.04
N ALA A 360 -22.83 -17.40 15.51
CA ALA A 360 -21.50 -17.09 14.96
C ALA A 360 -21.35 -17.44 13.47
N PHE A 361 -22.05 -18.46 12.95
CA PHE A 361 -22.04 -18.79 11.53
C PHE A 361 -22.66 -17.66 10.68
N MET A 362 -23.75 -17.05 11.15
CA MET A 362 -24.34 -15.89 10.48
C MET A 362 -23.36 -14.69 10.43
N LEU A 363 -22.58 -14.46 11.50
CA LEU A 363 -21.52 -13.44 11.48
C LEU A 363 -20.47 -13.75 10.42
N PHE A 364 -20.06 -15.02 10.36
CA PHE A 364 -19.08 -15.50 9.39
C PHE A 364 -19.56 -15.28 7.95
N ASP A 365 -20.77 -15.72 7.63
CA ASP A 365 -21.34 -15.62 6.28
C ASP A 365 -21.54 -14.16 5.86
N ILE A 366 -22.03 -13.31 6.77
CA ILE A 366 -22.18 -11.88 6.48
C ILE A 366 -20.82 -11.22 6.25
N ALA A 367 -19.85 -11.46 7.13
CA ALA A 367 -18.50 -10.91 7.01
C ALA A 367 -17.81 -11.36 5.71
N PHE A 368 -17.98 -12.63 5.34
CA PHE A 368 -17.50 -13.18 4.08
C PHE A 368 -18.13 -12.45 2.89
N GLY A 369 -19.47 -12.30 2.87
CA GLY A 369 -20.17 -11.59 1.81
C GLY A 369 -19.72 -10.13 1.67
N VAL A 370 -19.48 -9.43 2.79
CA VAL A 370 -18.93 -8.06 2.80
C VAL A 370 -17.54 -8.01 2.18
N VAL A 371 -16.67 -8.98 2.48
CA VAL A 371 -15.31 -9.06 1.91
C VAL A 371 -15.37 -9.33 0.41
N VAL A 372 -16.21 -10.26 -0.06
CA VAL A 372 -16.38 -10.52 -1.49
C VAL A 372 -16.85 -9.25 -2.21
N LEU A 373 -17.85 -8.56 -1.68
CA LEU A 373 -18.36 -7.30 -2.22
C LEU A 373 -17.26 -6.22 -2.26
N SER A 374 -16.48 -6.10 -1.20
CA SER A 374 -15.37 -5.15 -1.12
C SER A 374 -14.28 -5.45 -2.15
N LEU A 375 -13.87 -6.71 -2.30
CA LEU A 375 -12.89 -7.13 -3.30
C LEU A 375 -13.39 -6.89 -4.71
N VAL A 376 -14.65 -7.20 -5.01
CA VAL A 376 -15.23 -6.98 -6.34
C VAL A 376 -15.38 -5.49 -6.63
N LEU A 377 -16.03 -4.74 -5.74
CA LEU A 377 -16.36 -3.33 -5.97
C LEU A 377 -15.13 -2.43 -5.80
N GLN A 378 -14.50 -2.43 -4.63
CA GLN A 378 -13.36 -1.55 -4.38
C GLN A 378 -12.12 -2.05 -5.12
N GLY A 379 -11.87 -3.36 -5.15
CA GLY A 379 -10.68 -3.92 -5.81
C GLY A 379 -10.60 -3.60 -7.31
N THR A 380 -11.71 -3.61 -8.04
CA THR A 380 -11.73 -3.22 -9.46
C THR A 380 -11.76 -1.70 -9.68
N THR A 381 -12.33 -0.92 -8.75
CA THR A 381 -12.52 0.53 -8.92
C THR A 381 -11.37 1.38 -8.38
N ILE A 382 -10.45 0.85 -7.58
CA ILE A 382 -9.32 1.60 -7.00
C ILE A 382 -8.52 2.40 -8.06
N PRO A 383 -8.06 1.80 -9.18
CA PRO A 383 -7.31 2.57 -10.18
C PRO A 383 -8.13 3.69 -10.83
N PHE A 384 -9.42 3.45 -11.07
CA PHE A 384 -10.35 4.44 -11.60
C PHE A 384 -10.55 5.59 -10.61
N MET A 385 -10.78 5.28 -9.33
CA MET A 385 -10.97 6.28 -8.29
C MET A 385 -9.72 7.10 -8.02
N ALA A 386 -8.52 6.53 -8.17
CA ALA A 386 -7.27 7.28 -8.07
C ALA A 386 -7.18 8.41 -9.12
N ASN A 387 -7.69 8.16 -10.33
CA ASN A 387 -7.80 9.17 -11.39
C ASN A 387 -8.91 10.18 -11.08
N LEU A 388 -10.09 9.71 -10.65
CA LEU A 388 -11.24 10.57 -10.34
C LEU A 388 -10.93 11.57 -9.22
N PHE A 389 -10.31 11.09 -8.15
CA PHE A 389 -9.88 11.94 -7.03
C PHE A 389 -8.59 12.74 -7.34
N LYS A 390 -7.98 12.59 -8.53
CA LYS A 390 -6.75 13.30 -8.94
C LYS A 390 -5.60 13.16 -7.92
N VAL A 391 -5.50 11.99 -7.29
CA VAL A 391 -4.42 11.65 -6.33
C VAL A 391 -3.27 10.87 -6.98
N ARG A 392 -3.49 10.41 -8.23
CA ARG A 392 -2.46 9.79 -9.04
C ARG A 392 -1.42 10.84 -9.44
N ILE A 393 -0.16 10.56 -9.15
CA ILE A 393 0.95 11.38 -9.61
C ILE A 393 1.40 10.84 -10.97
N PRO A 394 1.62 11.71 -11.98
CA PRO A 394 2.27 11.30 -13.22
C PRO A 394 3.66 10.76 -12.88
N ASN A 395 3.86 9.46 -13.07
CA ASN A 395 5.18 8.86 -12.98
C ASN A 395 5.70 8.68 -14.39
N ASN A 396 6.92 9.13 -14.67
CA ASN A 396 7.55 8.68 -15.89
C ASN A 396 7.82 7.17 -15.77
N LYS A 397 7.64 6.40 -16.84
CA LYS A 397 7.91 4.95 -16.76
C LYS A 397 9.40 4.79 -16.45
N GLY A 398 9.72 4.26 -15.27
CA GLY A 398 11.10 3.96 -14.90
C GLY A 398 11.73 2.95 -15.87
N PRO A 399 12.99 2.58 -15.64
CA PRO A 399 13.61 1.47 -16.38
C PRO A 399 12.70 0.24 -16.34
N LYS A 400 12.66 -0.47 -17.47
CA LYS A 400 11.81 -1.65 -17.66
C LYS A 400 12.24 -2.81 -16.74
N GLU A 401 13.53 -2.95 -16.54
CA GLU A 401 14.15 -3.87 -15.60
C GLU A 401 15.32 -3.18 -14.87
N GLU A 402 15.55 -3.59 -13.63
CA GLU A 402 16.67 -3.16 -12.78
C GLU A 402 17.36 -4.41 -12.22
N HIS A 403 18.68 -4.47 -12.28
CA HIS A 403 19.46 -5.57 -11.73
C HIS A 403 20.72 -5.09 -11.02
N GLU A 404 20.83 -5.31 -9.71
CA GLU A 404 21.99 -4.88 -8.94
C GLU A 404 23.11 -5.92 -8.95
N VAL A 405 24.27 -5.57 -9.50
CA VAL A 405 25.46 -6.41 -9.55
C VAL A 405 26.44 -5.98 -8.47
N TRP A 406 26.56 -6.79 -7.42
CA TRP A 406 27.50 -6.55 -6.32
C TRP A 406 28.92 -6.95 -6.71
N VAL A 407 29.81 -5.96 -6.84
CA VAL A 407 31.24 -6.17 -7.17
C VAL A 407 32.07 -6.43 -5.90
N SER A 408 31.63 -5.90 -4.75
CA SER A 408 32.19 -6.18 -3.42
C SER A 408 31.12 -6.00 -2.34
N ASP A 409 31.41 -6.29 -1.06
CA ASP A 409 30.46 -6.14 0.05
C ASP A 409 29.94 -4.70 0.28
N ARG A 410 30.56 -3.70 -0.35
CA ARG A 410 30.17 -2.29 -0.24
C ARG A 410 30.01 -1.57 -1.58
N ALA A 411 30.25 -2.26 -2.69
CA ALA A 411 30.16 -1.66 -4.02
C ALA A 411 29.27 -2.50 -4.92
N SER A 412 28.21 -1.87 -5.41
CA SER A 412 27.31 -2.42 -6.42
C SER A 412 27.27 -1.51 -7.65
N ILE A 413 26.98 -2.10 -8.80
CA ILE A 413 26.68 -1.44 -10.05
C ILE A 413 25.29 -1.90 -10.45
N THR A 414 24.41 -0.97 -10.77
CA THR A 414 23.03 -1.32 -11.15
C THR A 414 22.88 -1.29 -12.67
N LEU A 415 22.37 -2.37 -13.25
CA LEU A 415 22.02 -2.48 -14.65
C LEU A 415 20.56 -2.10 -14.85
N TYR A 416 20.29 -1.18 -15.77
CA TYR A 416 18.95 -0.69 -16.08
C TYR A 416 18.60 -0.94 -17.56
N GLU A 417 17.47 -1.59 -17.83
CA GLU A 417 16.92 -1.72 -19.19
C GLU A 417 16.02 -0.53 -19.52
N PHE A 418 16.26 0.14 -20.65
CA PHE A 418 15.37 1.15 -21.19
C PHE A 418 14.90 0.77 -22.59
N GLU A 419 13.58 0.70 -22.78
CA GLU A 419 12.97 0.47 -24.08
C GLU A 419 12.67 1.81 -24.77
N VAL A 420 13.13 1.99 -26.00
CA VAL A 420 12.90 3.20 -26.80
C VAL A 420 11.43 3.25 -27.25
N LYS A 421 10.64 4.12 -26.61
CA LYS A 421 9.23 4.36 -26.96
C LYS A 421 9.08 5.24 -28.19
N LEU A 422 7.85 5.25 -28.74
CA LEU A 422 7.51 6.12 -29.87
C LEU A 422 7.66 7.58 -29.41
N GLY A 423 8.27 8.45 -30.22
CA GLY A 423 8.50 9.85 -29.82
C GLY A 423 9.59 10.08 -28.76
N ALA A 424 10.37 9.04 -28.41
CA ALA A 424 11.48 9.17 -27.49
C ALA A 424 12.62 10.02 -28.06
N PHE A 425 13.22 10.86 -27.20
CA PHE A 425 14.37 11.69 -27.56
C PHE A 425 15.63 10.86 -27.85
N ALA A 426 15.64 9.60 -27.39
CA ALA A 426 16.65 8.60 -27.72
C ALA A 426 16.68 8.26 -29.22
N ILE A 427 15.58 8.37 -29.96
CA ILE A 427 15.52 7.95 -31.37
C ILE A 427 16.51 8.75 -32.21
N GLY A 428 17.34 8.05 -32.98
CA GLY A 428 18.36 8.63 -33.86
C GLY A 428 19.67 9.00 -33.16
N ARG A 429 19.75 8.86 -31.83
CA ARG A 429 20.98 9.11 -31.05
C ARG A 429 21.82 7.86 -30.89
N HIS A 430 23.10 8.09 -30.61
CA HIS A 430 24.02 7.03 -30.26
C HIS A 430 23.84 6.62 -28.78
N PRO A 431 23.86 5.31 -28.43
CA PRO A 431 23.65 4.84 -27.05
C PRO A 431 24.64 5.43 -26.03
N ARG A 432 25.84 5.82 -26.45
CA ARG A 432 26.84 6.43 -25.54
C ARG A 432 26.62 7.93 -25.30
N ASP A 433 25.86 8.60 -26.17
CA ASP A 433 25.75 10.07 -26.21
C ASP A 433 24.34 10.57 -25.84
N ILE A 434 23.73 9.91 -24.87
CA ILE A 434 22.33 10.16 -24.50
C ILE A 434 22.14 11.43 -23.68
N SER A 435 23.08 11.74 -22.81
CA SER A 435 23.02 12.92 -21.96
C SER A 435 24.41 13.55 -21.81
N ALA A 436 24.55 14.79 -22.28
CA ALA A 436 25.75 15.60 -22.05
C ALA A 436 25.86 16.10 -20.58
N ARG A 437 24.79 15.95 -19.79
CA ARG A 437 24.71 16.44 -18.41
C ARG A 437 25.17 15.43 -17.37
N ILE A 438 25.32 14.15 -17.75
CA ILE A 438 25.75 13.10 -16.84
C ILE A 438 27.17 12.73 -17.20
N SER A 439 28.05 12.65 -16.19
CA SER A 439 29.45 12.29 -16.41
C SER A 439 29.53 10.93 -17.11
N PRO A 440 30.35 10.79 -18.17
CA PRO A 440 30.61 9.50 -18.83
C PRO A 440 31.15 8.42 -17.88
N GLU A 441 31.68 8.81 -16.72
CA GLU A 441 32.20 7.90 -15.70
C GLU A 441 31.09 7.22 -14.87
N GLY A 442 29.86 7.75 -14.90
CA GLY A 442 28.74 7.25 -14.11
C GLY A 442 27.78 6.33 -14.85
N ILE A 443 27.88 6.25 -16.19
CA ILE A 443 26.96 5.49 -17.05
C ILE A 443 27.76 4.81 -18.16
N HIS A 444 27.62 3.48 -18.25
CA HIS A 444 28.21 2.69 -19.32
C HIS A 444 27.15 1.87 -20.04
N VAL A 445 27.17 1.86 -21.37
CA VAL A 445 26.29 0.97 -22.12
C VAL A 445 26.79 -0.46 -21.92
N PHE A 446 25.94 -1.30 -21.36
CA PHE A 446 26.21 -2.73 -21.15
C PHE A 446 25.82 -3.54 -22.39
N ALA A 447 24.62 -3.32 -22.93
CA ALA A 447 24.14 -4.03 -24.12
C ALA A 447 23.07 -3.21 -24.88
N LEU A 448 23.02 -3.39 -26.20
CA LEU A 448 21.90 -2.97 -27.05
C LEU A 448 21.20 -4.21 -27.59
N VAL A 449 19.90 -4.34 -27.37
CA VAL A 449 19.08 -5.44 -27.85
C VAL A 449 18.06 -4.92 -28.86
N ARG A 450 18.06 -5.51 -30.05
CA ARG A 450 17.08 -5.22 -31.12
C ARG A 450 16.56 -6.54 -31.68
N GLY A 451 15.24 -6.73 -31.68
CA GLY A 451 14.63 -7.96 -32.20
C GLY A 451 15.15 -9.24 -31.51
N GLN A 452 15.34 -9.18 -30.18
CA GLN A 452 15.90 -10.27 -29.35
C GLN A 452 17.37 -10.65 -29.64
N GLN A 453 18.11 -9.85 -30.41
CA GLN A 453 19.54 -10.05 -30.63
C GLN A 453 20.35 -8.93 -29.98
N ILE A 454 21.47 -9.30 -29.36
CA ILE A 454 22.45 -8.33 -28.84
C ILE A 454 23.24 -7.78 -30.04
N LEU A 455 23.18 -6.47 -30.24
CA LEU A 455 23.91 -5.74 -31.26
C LEU A 455 25.23 -5.22 -30.72
N ALA A 456 26.29 -5.34 -31.52
CA ALA A 456 27.54 -4.62 -31.28
C ALA A 456 27.33 -3.12 -31.51
N ILE A 457 27.87 -2.30 -30.60
CA ILE A 457 27.75 -0.84 -30.64
C ILE A 457 28.99 -0.28 -31.33
N ASN A 458 28.80 0.22 -32.55
CA ASN A 458 29.79 0.93 -33.35
C ASN A 458 29.45 2.43 -33.40
N GLU A 459 30.35 3.30 -33.87
CA GLU A 459 30.12 4.76 -33.87
C GLU A 459 28.88 5.21 -34.67
N GLU A 460 28.44 4.44 -35.66
CA GLU A 460 27.25 4.75 -36.46
C GLU A 460 25.94 4.22 -35.84
N THR A 461 26.00 3.58 -34.68
CA THR A 461 24.83 2.93 -34.07
C THR A 461 23.81 3.98 -33.66
N LYS A 462 22.62 3.92 -34.25
CA LYS A 462 21.50 4.78 -33.88
C LYS A 462 20.38 3.97 -33.27
N LEU A 463 19.86 4.48 -32.16
CA LEU A 463 18.68 3.94 -31.48
C LEU A 463 17.44 4.12 -32.33
N LYS A 464 16.61 3.09 -32.36
CA LYS A 464 15.33 3.02 -33.07
C LYS A 464 14.22 2.65 -32.10
N PHE A 465 12.99 2.94 -32.50
CA PHE A 465 11.80 2.48 -31.78
C PHE A 465 11.84 0.96 -31.53
N GLY A 466 11.56 0.54 -30.30
CA GLY A 466 11.56 -0.87 -29.90
C GLY A 466 12.93 -1.44 -29.56
N ASP A 467 14.00 -0.65 -29.61
CA ASP A 467 15.30 -1.06 -29.07
C ASP A 467 15.25 -1.08 -27.54
N SER A 468 15.89 -2.07 -26.93
CA SER A 468 16.15 -2.13 -25.49
C SER A 468 17.64 -1.87 -25.23
N VAL A 469 17.96 -0.90 -24.38
CA VAL A 469 19.34 -0.57 -24.03
C VAL A 469 19.57 -0.79 -22.55
N TRP A 470 20.64 -1.51 -22.25
CA TRP A 470 21.09 -1.77 -20.89
C TRP A 470 22.22 -0.82 -20.53
N TYR A 471 22.05 -0.07 -19.44
CA TYR A 471 23.09 0.78 -18.87
C TYR A 471 23.53 0.28 -17.51
N ALA A 472 24.83 0.17 -17.31
CA ALA A 472 25.45 0.05 -16.00
C ALA A 472 25.62 1.44 -15.41
N MET A 473 25.02 1.68 -14.25
CA MET A 473 25.06 2.96 -13.56
C MET A 473 25.53 2.80 -12.12
N SER A 474 26.38 3.72 -11.69
CA SER A 474 26.83 3.87 -10.29
C SER A 474 26.27 5.18 -9.74
N GLY A 475 24.94 5.23 -9.56
CA GLY A 475 24.20 6.39 -9.06
C GLY A 475 22.73 6.36 -9.45
N ASP A 476 21.93 7.23 -8.81
CA ASP A 476 20.49 7.33 -9.02
C ASP A 476 20.15 8.24 -10.22
N TYR A 477 20.56 7.79 -11.41
CA TYR A 477 20.32 8.49 -12.68
C TYR A 477 19.22 7.84 -13.53
N ALA A 478 18.64 6.75 -13.05
CA ALA A 478 17.69 5.93 -13.80
C ALA A 478 16.47 6.76 -14.25
N ASP A 479 15.86 7.52 -13.35
CA ASP A 479 14.70 8.36 -13.65
C ASP A 479 15.05 9.48 -14.64
N GLN A 480 16.26 10.04 -14.56
CA GLN A 480 16.70 11.08 -15.48
C GLN A 480 16.85 10.54 -16.90
N ILE A 481 17.39 9.32 -17.03
CA ILE A 481 17.59 8.65 -18.32
C ILE A 481 16.30 8.11 -18.88
N ALA A 482 15.39 7.62 -18.04
CA ALA A 482 14.05 7.21 -18.46
C ALA A 482 13.34 8.29 -19.28
N ASN A 483 13.48 9.57 -18.90
CA ASN A 483 12.91 10.70 -19.66
C ASN A 483 13.39 10.77 -21.12
N VAL A 484 14.57 10.24 -21.44
CA VAL A 484 15.11 10.24 -22.81
C VAL A 484 14.51 9.11 -23.64
N PHE A 485 14.16 7.99 -23.00
CA PHE A 485 13.65 6.78 -23.64
C PHE A 485 12.13 6.70 -23.73
N ASN A 486 11.41 7.46 -22.90
CA ASN A 486 9.95 7.48 -22.91
C ASN A 486 9.38 8.47 -23.96
N ASP A 487 8.07 8.38 -24.19
CA ASP A 487 7.38 9.24 -25.14
C ASP A 487 7.33 10.67 -24.62
N THR A 488 8.23 11.50 -25.14
CA THR A 488 8.35 12.90 -24.71
C THR A 488 7.10 13.74 -24.94
N THR A 489 6.18 13.31 -25.82
CA THR A 489 4.95 14.06 -26.13
C THR A 489 3.82 13.74 -25.17
N LEU A 490 3.60 12.46 -24.86
CA LEU A 490 2.59 12.02 -23.90
C LEU A 490 3.00 12.36 -22.47
N ASP A 491 4.27 12.17 -22.12
CA ASP A 491 4.74 12.42 -20.76
C ASP A 491 4.79 13.92 -20.44
N ARG A 492 5.20 14.78 -21.39
CA ARG A 492 5.17 16.24 -21.17
C ARG A 492 3.77 16.75 -20.91
N ARG A 493 2.78 16.40 -21.73
CA ARG A 493 1.41 16.87 -21.51
C ARG A 493 0.88 16.44 -20.15
N ALA A 494 1.06 15.18 -19.77
CA ALA A 494 0.59 14.70 -18.47
C ALA A 494 1.32 15.37 -17.28
N ILE A 495 2.61 15.67 -17.43
CA ILE A 495 3.42 16.37 -16.42
C ILE A 495 3.01 17.84 -16.33
N ASP A 496 2.90 18.54 -17.46
CA ASP A 496 2.55 19.96 -17.53
C ASP A 496 1.10 20.18 -17.06
N ASP A 497 0.16 19.30 -17.45
CA ASP A 497 -1.22 19.30 -16.97
C ASP A 497 -1.30 19.13 -15.45
N PHE A 498 -0.37 18.40 -14.82
CA PHE A 498 -0.39 18.14 -13.38
C PHE A 498 0.38 19.18 -12.58
N TYR A 499 1.64 19.46 -12.95
CA TYR A 499 2.56 20.34 -12.24
C TYR A 499 2.48 21.81 -12.69
N GLY A 500 1.87 22.08 -13.85
CA GLY A 500 1.83 23.39 -14.49
C GLY A 500 2.93 23.57 -15.53
N ASP A 501 2.74 24.56 -16.41
CA ASP A 501 3.60 24.81 -17.57
C ASP A 501 4.98 25.38 -17.21
N TRP A 502 5.14 25.92 -15.99
CA TRP A 502 6.38 26.59 -15.57
C TRP A 502 7.01 25.94 -14.35
N MET A 503 8.34 25.83 -14.37
CA MET A 503 9.12 25.22 -13.30
C MET A 503 9.96 26.28 -12.59
N LEU A 504 9.75 26.42 -11.29
CA LEU A 504 10.38 27.38 -10.41
C LEU A 504 11.46 26.71 -9.55
N SER A 505 12.56 27.44 -9.35
CA SER A 505 13.54 27.10 -8.33
C SER A 505 12.99 27.46 -6.94
N PRO A 506 13.15 26.58 -5.93
CA PRO A 506 12.72 26.84 -4.56
C PRO A 506 13.32 28.11 -3.94
N SER A 507 14.47 28.57 -4.43
CA SER A 507 15.19 29.75 -3.94
C SER A 507 14.69 31.08 -4.53
N VAL A 508 13.85 31.06 -5.56
CA VAL A 508 13.31 32.29 -6.17
C VAL A 508 12.33 32.94 -5.20
N LYS A 509 12.30 34.28 -5.14
CA LYS A 509 11.29 35.01 -4.36
C LYS A 509 10.01 35.14 -5.16
N LEU A 510 8.86 35.08 -4.50
CA LEU A 510 7.55 35.18 -5.15
C LEU A 510 7.42 36.46 -6.00
N LYS A 511 7.95 37.59 -5.53
CA LYS A 511 7.93 38.86 -6.29
C LYS A 511 8.75 38.86 -7.59
N ASP A 512 9.76 37.98 -7.68
CA ASP A 512 10.69 37.94 -8.81
C ASP A 512 10.18 36.98 -9.92
N VAL A 513 9.03 36.33 -9.70
CA VAL A 513 8.38 35.48 -10.68
C VAL A 513 7.65 36.38 -11.70
N PRO A 514 7.96 36.29 -13.02
CA PRO A 514 7.47 37.22 -14.04
C PRO A 514 5.95 37.34 -14.17
N PHE A 515 5.21 36.31 -13.73
CA PHE A 515 3.76 36.28 -13.78
C PHE A 515 3.10 37.20 -12.72
N PHE A 516 3.85 37.57 -11.68
CA PHE A 516 3.35 38.34 -10.55
C PHE A 516 3.83 39.80 -10.54
N THR A 517 4.78 40.17 -11.41
CA THR A 517 5.41 41.50 -11.43
C THR A 517 4.49 42.62 -11.90
N ASP A 518 3.52 42.35 -12.78
CA ASP A 518 2.66 43.39 -13.38
C ASP A 518 1.18 43.35 -12.95
N ARG A 519 0.69 42.24 -12.37
CA ARG A 519 -0.75 42.05 -12.06
C ARG A 519 -1.16 42.12 -10.59
N MET A 520 -0.26 42.18 -9.62
CA MET A 520 -0.62 42.27 -8.19
C MET A 520 -0.28 43.63 -7.55
N LYS A 521 -0.77 44.71 -8.18
CA LYS A 521 -0.97 46.01 -7.52
C LYS A 521 -2.36 46.17 -6.86
N PHE A 522 -3.23 45.15 -6.95
CA PHE A 522 -4.56 45.16 -6.35
C PHE A 522 -4.79 43.90 -5.51
N GLU A 523 -4.15 43.86 -4.34
CA GLU A 523 -4.62 43.17 -3.12
C GLU A 523 -3.67 43.58 -1.99
N SER A 524 -3.51 44.89 -1.80
CA SER A 524 -2.68 45.46 -0.73
C SER A 524 -3.54 46.06 0.40
N LEU A 525 -4.80 45.64 0.54
CA LEU A 525 -5.74 46.31 1.44
C LEU A 525 -6.46 45.45 2.47
N GLU A 526 -6.28 44.12 2.51
CA GLU A 526 -6.84 43.29 3.59
C GLU A 526 -5.86 42.22 4.09
N ASP A 527 -4.70 42.65 4.58
CA ASP A 527 -3.82 41.77 5.36
C ASP A 527 -3.35 42.46 6.65
N THR A 528 -4.32 43.00 7.41
CA THR A 528 -4.16 43.15 8.85
C THR A 528 -4.49 41.81 9.50
N LEU A 529 -3.45 40.99 9.68
CA LEU A 529 -3.07 40.30 10.93
C LEU A 529 -2.21 39.07 10.60
N ASN A 530 -0.90 39.25 10.81
CA ASN A 530 0.14 38.26 11.13
C ASN A 530 1.20 37.89 10.04
N THR A 531 2.43 38.37 10.33
CA THR A 531 3.78 37.82 10.05
C THR A 531 4.26 37.52 8.62
N LYS A 532 5.29 38.30 8.20
CA LYS A 532 6.09 38.26 6.96
C LYS A 532 5.34 38.57 5.66
N ASN A 533 5.78 39.61 4.96
CA ASN A 533 5.30 39.98 3.64
C ASN A 533 5.51 38.80 2.67
N MET A 534 4.42 38.15 2.24
CA MET A 534 4.43 36.93 1.42
C MET A 534 5.38 37.04 0.21
N TRP A 535 5.36 38.20 -0.44
CA TRP A 535 6.13 38.51 -1.65
C TRP A 535 7.65 38.52 -1.47
N GLU A 536 8.13 38.71 -0.24
CA GLU A 536 9.56 38.74 0.08
C GLU A 536 10.14 37.36 0.42
N GLN A 537 9.26 36.38 0.68
CA GLN A 537 9.64 35.00 0.97
C GLN A 537 10.09 34.28 -0.31
N THR A 538 11.00 33.34 -0.14
CA THR A 538 11.29 32.36 -1.19
C THR A 538 10.08 31.43 -1.39
N VAL A 539 9.92 30.89 -2.60
CA VAL A 539 8.85 29.90 -2.86
C VAL A 539 8.94 28.73 -1.85
N ALA A 540 10.15 28.31 -1.47
CA ALA A 540 10.34 27.26 -0.49
C ALA A 540 9.84 27.63 0.93
N GLU A 541 10.10 28.86 1.38
CA GLU A 541 9.64 29.35 2.68
C GLU A 541 8.12 29.47 2.70
N TYR A 542 7.54 30.06 1.66
CA TYR A 542 6.09 30.21 1.56
C TYR A 542 5.36 28.88 1.57
N ILE A 543 5.86 27.88 0.83
CA ILE A 543 5.31 26.53 0.83
C ILE A 543 5.42 25.89 2.21
N LYS A 544 6.56 26.03 2.90
CA LYS A 544 6.76 25.46 4.24
C LYS A 544 5.90 26.13 5.31
N ASP A 545 5.71 27.44 5.24
CA ASP A 545 4.89 28.19 6.19
C ASP A 545 3.40 27.91 5.93
N SER A 546 3.00 27.66 4.68
CA SER A 546 1.63 27.30 4.29
C SER A 546 1.29 25.83 4.62
N LEU A 547 2.24 24.91 4.45
CA LEU A 547 2.07 23.49 4.74
C LEU A 547 2.35 23.20 6.22
N LYS A 548 1.30 22.81 6.97
CA LYS A 548 1.44 22.37 8.37
C LYS A 548 2.08 20.99 8.53
N MET A 549 2.50 20.34 7.45
CA MET A 549 3.08 19.00 7.41
C MET A 549 4.33 18.97 6.53
N ALA A 550 5.11 17.89 6.61
CA ALA A 550 6.26 17.68 5.75
C ALA A 550 5.85 17.69 4.26
N PRO A 551 6.52 18.48 3.41
CA PRO A 551 6.18 18.58 1.99
C PRO A 551 6.51 17.27 1.26
N VAL A 552 5.62 16.87 0.36
CA VAL A 552 5.77 15.69 -0.50
C VAL A 552 5.48 16.04 -1.96
N ALA A 553 5.98 15.24 -2.90
CA ALA A 553 5.67 15.43 -4.31
C ALA A 553 4.16 15.36 -4.56
N GLY A 554 3.63 16.29 -5.35
CA GLY A 554 2.19 16.45 -5.63
C GLY A 554 1.42 17.32 -4.63
N ASP A 555 2.05 17.79 -3.54
CA ASP A 555 1.45 18.81 -2.68
C ASP A 555 1.21 20.10 -3.45
N THR A 556 0.14 20.83 -3.09
CA THR A 556 -0.21 22.08 -3.78
C THR A 556 -0.46 23.20 -2.79
N VAL A 557 0.01 24.40 -3.11
CA VAL A 557 -0.20 25.61 -2.32
C VAL A 557 -0.75 26.68 -3.26
N ALA A 558 -1.96 27.19 -2.99
CA ALA A 558 -2.53 28.28 -3.77
C ALA A 558 -1.80 29.58 -3.42
N ILE A 559 -1.44 30.37 -4.42
CA ILE A 559 -0.95 31.74 -4.23
C ILE A 559 -2.15 32.69 -4.23
N ASN A 560 -3.07 32.51 -5.17
CA ASN A 560 -4.33 33.24 -5.29
C ASN A 560 -5.37 32.37 -6.02
N GLU A 561 -6.52 32.93 -6.41
CA GLU A 561 -7.58 32.19 -7.13
C GLU A 561 -7.17 31.71 -8.53
N GLU A 562 -6.11 32.28 -9.11
CA GLU A 562 -5.65 31.97 -10.48
C GLU A 562 -4.41 31.06 -10.50
N TRP A 563 -3.59 31.05 -9.45
CA TRP A 563 -2.26 30.43 -9.48
C TRP A 563 -2.02 29.50 -8.30
N LEU A 564 -1.42 28.37 -8.61
CA LEU A 564 -1.19 27.29 -7.68
C LEU A 564 0.22 26.71 -7.89
N LEU A 565 0.98 26.61 -6.81
CA LEU A 565 2.27 25.95 -6.77
C LEU A 565 2.07 24.45 -6.56
N VAL A 566 2.77 23.62 -7.31
CA VAL A 566 2.76 22.15 -7.19
C VAL A 566 4.17 21.66 -6.90
N ILE A 567 4.38 20.96 -5.79
CA ILE A 567 5.71 20.42 -5.46
C ILE A 567 6.02 19.24 -6.40
N LYS A 568 7.08 19.33 -7.20
CA LYS A 568 7.49 18.23 -8.09
C LYS A 568 8.44 17.27 -7.40
N GLU A 569 9.47 17.80 -6.74
CA GLU A 569 10.57 16.98 -6.23
C GLU A 569 11.03 17.47 -4.85
N VAL A 570 11.23 16.51 -3.94
CA VAL A 570 11.71 16.71 -2.57
C VAL A 570 12.83 15.72 -2.31
N ASP A 571 13.98 16.22 -1.83
CA ASP A 571 15.12 15.35 -1.53
C ASP A 571 14.93 14.51 -0.25
N ASP A 572 15.91 13.66 0.06
CA ASP A 572 15.91 12.79 1.24
C ASP A 572 15.98 13.54 2.57
N GLN A 573 16.38 14.81 2.55
CA GLN A 573 16.40 15.69 3.71
C GLN A 573 15.12 16.53 3.84
N GLY A 574 14.12 16.33 2.97
CA GLY A 574 12.87 17.09 2.97
C GLY A 574 13.01 18.49 2.39
N ARG A 575 14.06 18.77 1.62
CA ARG A 575 14.25 20.05 0.94
C ARG A 575 13.60 20.00 -0.44
N LEU A 576 12.84 21.05 -0.75
CA LEU A 576 12.23 21.25 -2.06
C LEU A 576 13.34 21.40 -3.10
N ARG A 577 13.23 20.70 -4.23
CA ARG A 577 14.17 20.75 -5.35
C ARG A 577 13.57 21.47 -6.55
N THR A 578 12.31 21.16 -6.86
CA THR A 578 11.64 21.75 -8.01
C THR A 578 10.15 21.88 -7.75
N ILE A 579 9.59 23.02 -8.17
CA ILE A 579 8.21 23.40 -7.91
C ILE A 579 7.61 23.83 -9.24
N GLY A 580 6.48 23.25 -9.62
CA GLY A 580 5.70 23.69 -10.76
C GLY A 580 4.79 24.86 -10.37
N LEU A 581 4.55 25.77 -11.32
CA LEU A 581 3.59 26.85 -11.23
C LEU A 581 2.49 26.55 -12.25
N LYS A 582 1.29 26.33 -11.72
CA LYS A 582 0.11 25.98 -12.49
C LYS A 582 -0.91 27.11 -12.45
N GLN A 583 -1.43 27.47 -13.61
CA GLN A 583 -2.58 28.35 -13.71
C GLN A 583 -3.86 27.51 -13.56
N LEU A 584 -4.78 27.96 -12.71
CA LEU A 584 -6.12 27.41 -12.61
C LEU A 584 -6.93 27.94 -13.78
N GLU A 585 -7.26 27.09 -14.75
CA GLU A 585 -8.20 27.47 -15.81
C GLU A 585 -9.53 27.88 -15.16
N GLY A 586 -9.92 29.14 -15.34
CA GLY A 586 -11.29 29.58 -15.07
C GLY A 586 -12.28 28.83 -15.95
N PRO A 587 -13.60 28.86 -15.65
CA PRO A 587 -14.59 28.16 -16.45
C PRO A 587 -14.39 28.54 -17.93
N ALA A 588 -14.15 27.54 -18.77
CA ALA A 588 -13.99 27.73 -20.20
C ALA A 588 -15.16 28.59 -20.71
N VAL A 589 -14.85 29.80 -21.15
CA VAL A 589 -15.83 30.65 -21.82
C VAL A 589 -16.16 29.93 -23.13
N ALA A 590 -17.38 29.39 -23.19
CA ALA A 590 -17.93 28.64 -24.31
C ALA A 590 -18.02 29.47 -25.59
#